data_AF-A0A7K3XL12-F1
#
_entry.id   AF-A0A7K3XL12-F1
#
_cell.length_a   1.000
_cell.length_b   1.000
_cell.length_c   1.000
_cell.angle_alpha   90.00
_cell.angle_beta   90.00
_cell.angle_gamma   90.00
#
_symmetry.space_group_name_H-M   'P 1'
#
loop_
_entity.id
_entity.type
_entity.pdbx_description
1 polymer ?
#
loop_
_entity_poly.entity_id
_entity_poly.type
_entity_poly.pdbx_seq_one_letter_code
_entity_poly.pdbx_strand_id
1 'polypeptide(L)'
;MRKKITYGLLTILFIGGLYLGLRFEFGLFTPLNFWTARNDIENGKIQIVVIGEILPTDKQRQSLAKANGFNFYYFGDNISTDIINGAKYYNKAMVDYFEKKYGSGWWTKFQTQLDSIDKPNTMRIINKNGTLY
;
A
#
# COMPACT_ATOMS: atom_id res chain seq x y z
N MET A 1 -27.51 20.96 -37.83
CA MET A 1 -28.03 21.39 -36.51
C MET A 1 -26.89 21.35 -35.49
N ARG A 2 -26.50 22.48 -34.89
CA ARG A 2 -25.44 22.50 -33.85
C ARG A 2 -26.05 22.07 -32.51
N LYS A 3 -25.59 20.95 -31.94
CA LYS A 3 -26.00 20.51 -30.60
C LYS A 3 -25.48 21.54 -29.59
N LYS A 4 -26.38 22.30 -28.95
CA LYS A 4 -26.01 23.18 -27.83
C LYS A 4 -25.85 22.29 -26.60
N ILE A 5 -24.61 22.04 -26.20
CA ILE A 5 -24.33 21.43 -24.90
C ILE A 5 -24.76 22.44 -23.85
N THR A 6 -25.75 22.10 -23.03
CA THR A 6 -26.23 22.94 -21.93
C THR A 6 -25.19 22.99 -20.81
N TYR A 7 -25.10 24.11 -20.10
CA TYR A 7 -24.19 24.26 -18.94
C TYR A 7 -24.38 23.16 -17.89
N GLY A 8 -25.61 22.66 -17.70
CA GLY A 8 -25.87 21.52 -16.82
C GLY A 8 -25.13 20.25 -17.23
N LEU A 9 -25.01 19.96 -18.54
CA LEU A 9 -24.27 18.80 -19.02
C LEU A 9 -22.76 18.97 -18.80
N LEU A 10 -22.22 20.18 -18.98
CA LEU A 10 -20.82 20.48 -18.67
C LEU A 10 -20.52 20.30 -17.19
N THR A 11 -21.41 20.76 -16.31
CA THR A 11 -21.26 20.58 -14.86
C THR A 11 -21.25 19.11 -14.47
N ILE A 12 -22.15 18.29 -15.03
CA ILE A 12 -22.18 16.84 -14.75
C ILE A 12 -20.89 16.16 -15.23
N LEU A 13 -20.41 16.51 -16.43
CA LEU A 13 -19.15 15.95 -16.95
C LEU A 13 -17.96 16.36 -16.09
N PHE A 14 -17.91 17.61 -15.64
CA PHE A 14 -16.84 18.10 -14.77
C PHE A 14 -16.84 17.39 -13.41
N ILE A 15 -18.00 17.31 -12.74
CA ILE A 15 -18.13 16.63 -11.45
C ILE A 15 -17.85 15.14 -11.60
N GLY A 16 -18.36 14.51 -12.67
CA GLY A 16 -18.10 13.11 -12.96
C GLY A 16 -16.61 12.84 -13.18
N GLY A 17 -15.94 13.65 -14.00
CA GLY A 17 -14.50 13.56 -14.23
C GLY A 17 -13.69 13.77 -12.94
N LEU A 18 -14.04 14.77 -12.14
CA LEU A 18 -13.41 15.02 -10.86
C LEU A 18 -13.59 13.84 -9.89
N TYR A 19 -14.81 13.31 -9.78
CA TYR A 19 -15.09 12.14 -8.94
C TYR A 19 -14.28 10.92 -9.38
N LEU A 20 -14.22 10.64 -10.69
CA LEU A 20 -13.42 9.54 -11.23
C LEU A 20 -11.93 9.73 -10.94
N GLY A 21 -11.40 10.95 -11.10
CA GLY A 21 -10.01 11.25 -10.75
C GLY A 21 -9.71 11.06 -9.27
N LEU A 22 -10.53 11.66 -8.39
CA LEU A 22 -10.38 11.50 -6.93
C LEU A 22 -10.48 10.03 -6.49
N ARG A 23 -11.37 9.26 -7.13
CA ARG A 23 -11.55 7.84 -6.84
C ARG A 23 -10.38 7.00 -7.34
N PHE A 24 -10.06 7.05 -8.62
CA PHE A 24 -9.16 6.10 -9.25
C PHE A 24 -7.69 6.52 -9.16
N GLU A 25 -7.36 7.80 -9.25
CA GLU A 25 -5.96 8.26 -9.17
C GLU A 25 -5.47 8.36 -7.72
N PHE A 26 -6.33 8.83 -6.84
CA PHE A 26 -5.96 9.09 -5.44
C PHE A 26 -6.47 8.04 -4.46
N GLY A 27 -7.39 7.16 -4.88
CA GLY A 27 -7.99 6.17 -3.98
C GLY A 27 -8.72 6.79 -2.78
N LEU A 28 -9.15 8.05 -2.88
CA LEU A 28 -9.64 8.85 -1.74
C LEU A 28 -10.86 8.23 -1.05
N PHE A 29 -11.69 7.52 -1.82
CA PHE A 29 -12.91 6.90 -1.31
C PHE A 29 -12.73 5.44 -0.90
N THR A 30 -11.49 4.95 -0.88
CA THR A 30 -11.19 3.59 -0.42
C THR A 30 -10.99 3.57 1.10
N PRO A 31 -11.16 2.43 1.77
CA PRO A 31 -10.81 2.31 3.19
C PRO A 31 -9.33 2.57 3.47
N LEU A 32 -8.47 2.39 2.46
CA LEU A 32 -7.01 2.53 2.57
C LEU A 32 -6.56 3.87 2.01
N ASN A 33 -7.11 5.00 2.45
CA ASN A 33 -6.70 6.32 1.97
C ASN A 33 -5.83 7.06 3.00
N PHE A 34 -5.28 8.21 2.59
CA PHE A 34 -4.45 9.06 3.44
C PHE A 34 -5.11 9.50 4.77
N TRP A 35 -6.38 9.86 4.74
CA TRP A 35 -7.13 10.28 5.93
C TRP A 35 -7.34 9.13 6.89
N THR A 36 -7.69 7.94 6.37
CA THR A 36 -7.78 6.74 7.19
C THR A 36 -6.43 6.41 7.83
N ALA A 37 -5.32 6.59 7.10
CA ALA A 37 -3.98 6.36 7.67
C ALA A 37 -3.71 7.27 8.87
N ARG A 38 -4.05 8.56 8.77
CA ARG A 38 -3.91 9.51 9.90
C ARG A 38 -4.76 9.10 11.10
N ASN A 39 -6.03 8.77 10.86
CA ASN A 39 -6.92 8.29 11.91
C ASN A 39 -6.38 7.00 12.55
N ASP A 40 -5.89 6.04 11.76
CA ASP A 40 -5.30 4.80 12.26
C ASP A 40 -4.04 5.07 13.11
N ILE A 41 -3.19 6.03 12.70
CA ILE A 41 -2.01 6.47 13.47
C ILE A 41 -2.44 7.05 14.83
N GLU A 42 -3.40 7.97 14.83
CA GLU A 42 -3.91 8.61 16.05
C GLU A 42 -4.50 7.60 17.03
N ASN A 43 -5.15 6.55 16.51
CA ASN A 43 -5.71 5.46 17.30
C ASN A 43 -4.71 4.33 17.62
N GLY A 44 -3.43 4.49 17.27
CA GLY A 44 -2.38 3.49 17.55
C GLY A 44 -2.44 2.23 16.69
N LYS A 45 -3.29 2.20 15.66
CA LYS A 45 -3.39 1.11 14.69
C LYS A 45 -2.34 1.30 13.60
N ILE A 46 -1.08 1.01 13.93
CA ILE A 46 0.03 1.16 12.99
C ILE A 46 0.15 -0.08 12.12
N GLN A 47 -0.02 0.09 10.81
CA GLN A 47 0.04 -1.01 9.85
C GLN A 47 0.54 -0.56 8.47
N ILE A 48 1.17 -1.47 7.74
CA ILE A 48 1.58 -1.29 6.35
C ILE A 48 0.80 -2.27 5.49
N VAL A 49 0.13 -1.77 4.47
CA VAL A 49 -0.61 -2.58 3.51
C VAL A 49 0.37 -3.28 2.57
N VAL A 50 0.22 -4.59 2.41
CA VAL A 50 0.96 -5.38 1.42
C VAL A 50 -0.04 -5.96 0.44
N ILE A 51 0.15 -5.68 -0.84
CA ILE A 51 -0.71 -6.17 -1.93
C ILE A 51 0.05 -7.23 -2.68
N GLY A 52 -0.57 -8.39 -2.88
CA GLY A 52 -0.04 -9.47 -3.70
C GLY A 52 -0.19 -10.83 -3.04
N GLU A 53 0.52 -11.81 -3.56
CA GLU A 53 0.51 -13.16 -3.02
C GLU A 53 1.20 -13.23 -1.65
N ILE A 54 0.66 -14.09 -0.78
CA ILE A 54 1.26 -14.39 0.52
C ILE A 54 2.49 -15.26 0.29
N LEU A 55 3.65 -14.77 0.70
CA LEU A 55 4.91 -15.49 0.58
C LEU A 55 5.09 -16.48 1.75
N PRO A 56 5.83 -17.59 1.56
CA PRO A 56 6.19 -18.50 2.65
C PRO A 56 6.94 -17.80 3.80
N THR A 57 7.60 -16.67 3.52
CA THR A 57 8.37 -15.87 4.47
C THR A 57 7.51 -14.88 5.27
N ASP A 58 6.23 -14.71 4.94
CA ASP A 58 5.39 -13.66 5.51
C ASP A 58 5.19 -13.79 7.02
N LYS A 59 5.24 -15.01 7.57
CA LYS A 59 5.22 -15.20 9.03
C LYS A 59 6.44 -14.55 9.69
N GLN A 60 7.63 -14.67 9.08
CA GLN A 60 8.86 -14.06 9.57
C GLN A 60 8.83 -12.54 9.37
N ARG A 61 8.37 -12.07 8.20
CA ARG A 61 8.18 -10.64 7.91
C ARG A 61 7.21 -9.98 8.90
N GLN A 62 6.09 -10.62 9.18
CA GLN A 62 5.10 -10.18 10.17
C GLN A 62 5.67 -10.16 11.59
N SER A 63 6.49 -11.15 11.96
CA SER A 63 7.17 -11.17 13.25
C SER A 63 8.14 -9.98 13.39
N LEU A 64 8.90 -9.68 12.33
CA LEU A 64 9.81 -8.53 12.31
C LEU A 64 9.05 -7.20 12.39
N ALA A 65 7.92 -7.06 11.67
CA ALA A 65 7.06 -5.88 11.76
C ALA A 65 6.53 -5.68 13.19
N LYS A 66 6.04 -6.74 13.84
CA LYS A 66 5.54 -6.68 15.23
C LYS A 66 6.62 -6.24 16.21
N ALA A 67 7.85 -6.74 16.05
CA ALA A 67 9.00 -6.30 16.86
C ALA A 67 9.32 -4.80 16.67
N ASN A 68 8.92 -4.20 15.54
CA ASN A 68 9.05 -2.78 15.25
C ASN A 68 7.76 -1.98 15.56
N GLY A 69 6.77 -2.59 16.22
CA GLY A 69 5.58 -1.90 16.72
C GLY A 69 4.46 -1.71 15.70
N PHE A 70 4.41 -2.50 14.62
CA PHE A 70 3.33 -2.44 13.64
C PHE A 70 3.01 -3.80 13.02
N ASN A 71 1.98 -3.84 12.18
CA ASN A 71 1.58 -5.06 11.48
C ASN A 71 1.59 -4.88 9.96
N PHE A 72 1.84 -5.96 9.21
CA PHE A 72 1.45 -5.98 7.81
C PHE A 72 -0.03 -6.32 7.70
N TYR A 73 -0.72 -5.65 6.78
CA TYR A 73 -2.10 -5.94 6.42
C TYR A 73 -2.13 -6.39 4.97
N TYR A 74 -2.27 -7.70 4.78
CA TYR A 74 -2.17 -8.32 3.47
C TYR A 74 -3.50 -8.28 2.73
N PHE A 75 -3.45 -7.80 1.50
CA PHE A 75 -4.50 -7.94 0.49
C PHE A 75 -4.02 -8.89 -0.59
N GLY A 76 -4.97 -9.66 -1.15
CA GLY A 76 -4.71 -10.49 -2.31
C GLY A 76 -4.39 -9.70 -3.57
N ASP A 77 -4.16 -10.44 -4.64
CA ASP A 77 -3.88 -9.98 -6.00
C ASP A 77 -5.11 -9.42 -6.73
N ASN A 78 -6.30 -9.94 -6.43
CA ASN A 78 -7.56 -9.49 -7.02
C ASN A 78 -8.14 -8.26 -6.31
N ILE A 79 -7.49 -7.11 -6.50
CA ILE A 79 -7.98 -5.82 -5.99
C ILE A 79 -8.08 -4.76 -7.10
N SER A 80 -9.00 -3.82 -6.90
CA SER A 80 -9.26 -2.74 -7.85
C SER A 80 -8.17 -1.65 -7.81
N THR A 81 -8.03 -0.93 -8.92
CA THR A 81 -7.04 0.15 -9.07
C THR A 81 -7.18 1.26 -8.03
N ASP A 82 -8.41 1.63 -7.64
CA ASP A 82 -8.64 2.61 -6.59
C ASP A 82 -8.08 2.16 -5.24
N ILE A 83 -8.17 0.86 -4.90
CA ILE A 83 -7.60 0.29 -3.67
C ILE A 83 -6.07 0.31 -3.74
N ILE A 84 -5.47 -0.08 -4.87
CA ILE A 84 -4.01 -0.04 -5.06
C ILE A 84 -3.49 1.39 -4.85
N ASN A 85 -4.13 2.37 -5.50
CA ASN A 85 -3.72 3.76 -5.42
C ASN A 85 -3.99 4.34 -4.03
N GLY A 86 -5.10 3.99 -3.39
CA GLY A 86 -5.35 4.33 -1.99
C GLY A 86 -4.23 3.81 -1.10
N ALA A 87 -3.96 2.49 -1.15
CA ALA A 87 -2.95 1.83 -0.32
C ALA A 87 -1.57 2.48 -0.46
N LYS A 88 -1.21 2.97 -1.65
CA LYS A 88 0.00 3.75 -1.87
C LYS A 88 0.05 5.02 -0.99
N TYR A 89 -1.01 5.82 -0.97
CA TYR A 89 -1.07 7.02 -0.12
C TYR A 89 -1.20 6.70 1.37
N TYR A 90 -1.92 5.64 1.72
CA TYR A 90 -2.01 5.15 3.09
C TYR A 90 -0.64 4.74 3.62
N ASN A 91 0.07 3.87 2.90
CA ASN A 91 1.41 3.41 3.26
C ASN A 91 2.40 4.56 3.31
N LYS A 92 2.31 5.53 2.40
CA LYS A 92 3.15 6.72 2.45
C LYS A 92 2.98 7.47 3.78
N ALA A 93 1.75 7.70 4.24
CA ALA A 93 1.51 8.37 5.52
C ALA A 93 2.08 7.58 6.70
N MET A 94 1.96 6.25 6.68
CA MET A 94 2.52 5.36 7.70
C MET A 94 4.06 5.39 7.72
N VAL A 95 4.69 5.34 6.55
CA VAL A 95 6.15 5.47 6.41
C VAL A 95 6.60 6.84 6.89
N ASP A 96 5.95 7.92 6.46
CA ASP A 96 6.28 9.29 6.90
C ASP A 96 6.15 9.43 8.44
N TYR A 97 5.17 8.77 9.07
CA TYR A 97 5.06 8.69 10.53
C TYR A 97 6.28 8.01 11.17
N PHE A 98 6.74 6.89 10.61
CA PHE A 98 7.92 6.20 11.13
C PHE A 98 9.21 6.99 10.92
N GLU A 99 9.39 7.59 9.76
CA GLU A 99 10.55 8.44 9.45
C GLU A 99 10.60 9.64 10.42
N LYS A 100 9.45 10.23 10.77
CA LYS A 100 9.35 11.27 11.79
C LYS A 100 9.68 10.76 13.20
N LYS A 101 9.27 9.54 13.54
CA LYS A 101 9.43 8.95 14.87
C LYS A 101 10.84 8.41 15.13
N TYR A 102 11.44 7.77 14.14
CA TYR A 102 12.69 7.01 14.26
C TYR A 102 13.86 7.62 13.46
N GLY A 103 13.60 8.68 12.70
CA GLY A 103 14.58 9.39 11.90
C GLY A 103 14.65 8.92 10.45
N SER A 104 15.18 9.79 9.60
CA SER A 104 15.28 9.59 8.15
C SER A 104 16.01 8.30 7.77
N GLY A 105 15.48 7.57 6.78
CA GLY A 105 15.98 6.31 6.27
C GLY A 105 15.60 5.10 7.12
N TRP A 106 14.69 5.24 8.08
CA TRP A 106 14.24 4.13 8.90
C TRP A 106 13.58 3.04 8.03
N TRP A 107 12.72 3.43 7.09
CA TRP A 107 12.01 2.49 6.24
C TRP A 107 12.95 1.71 5.34
N THR A 108 13.96 2.37 4.77
CA THR A 108 15.00 1.72 3.97
C THR A 108 15.80 0.69 4.77
N LYS A 109 16.16 1.00 6.02
CA LYS A 109 16.82 0.05 6.92
C LYS A 109 15.93 -1.15 7.22
N PHE A 110 14.65 -0.92 7.48
CA PHE A 110 13.68 -1.98 7.72
C PHE A 110 13.50 -2.87 6.48
N GLN A 111 13.41 -2.29 5.28
CA GLN A 111 13.36 -3.05 4.02
C GLN A 111 14.59 -3.94 3.83
N THR A 112 15.79 -3.46 4.18
CA THR A 112 17.02 -4.28 4.13
C THR A 112 16.94 -5.51 5.04
N GLN A 113 16.27 -5.40 6.20
CA GLN A 113 16.01 -6.54 7.08
C GLN A 113 15.01 -7.53 6.48
N LEU A 114 13.97 -7.05 5.80
CA LEU A 114 13.03 -7.90 5.05
C LEU A 114 13.76 -8.66 3.93
N ASP A 115 14.58 -7.99 3.13
CA ASP A 115 15.35 -8.61 2.04
C ASP A 115 16.25 -9.74 2.56
N SER A 116 16.77 -9.58 3.79
CA SER A 116 17.58 -10.60 4.46
C SER A 116 16.78 -11.82 4.90
N ILE A 117 15.48 -11.69 5.14
CA ILE A 117 14.56 -12.80 5.44
C ILE A 117 14.23 -13.58 4.15
N ASP A 118 14.13 -12.87 3.02
CA ASP A 118 13.73 -13.47 1.74
C ASP A 118 14.90 -14.24 1.09
N LYS A 119 16.12 -13.69 1.09
CA LYS A 119 17.33 -14.31 0.52
C LYS A 119 17.60 -15.79 0.91
N PRO A 120 17.62 -16.18 2.19
CA PRO A 120 17.88 -17.57 2.57
C PRO A 120 16.76 -18.54 2.15
N ASN A 121 15.54 -18.05 1.95
CA ASN A 121 14.42 -18.86 1.50
C ASN A 121 14.38 -19.00 -0.03
N THR A 122 14.78 -17.98 -0.80
CA THR A 122 14.98 -18.12 -2.25
C THR A 122 16.03 -19.18 -2.56
N MET A 123 17.16 -19.18 -1.85
CA MET A 123 18.19 -20.22 -2.00
C MET A 123 17.68 -21.61 -1.62
N ARG A 124 16.81 -21.75 -0.61
CA ARG A 124 16.20 -23.05 -0.23
C ARG A 124 15.17 -23.56 -1.25
N ILE A 125 14.46 -22.67 -1.94
CA ILE A 125 13.56 -23.03 -3.04
C ILE A 125 14.37 -23.50 -4.25
N ILE A 126 15.46 -22.80 -4.57
CA ILE A 126 16.39 -23.20 -5.64
C ILE A 126 17.08 -24.54 -5.32
N ASN A 127 17.45 -24.78 -4.05
CA ASN A 127 18.14 -26.00 -3.64
C ASN A 127 17.24 -27.25 -3.54
N LYS A 128 15.90 -27.09 -3.53
CA LYS A 128 14.98 -28.24 -3.55
C LYS A 128 14.77 -28.84 -4.93
N ASN A 129 15.07 -28.10 -6.00
CA ASN A 129 14.84 -28.53 -7.39
C ASN A 129 16.12 -28.59 -8.23
N GLY A 130 17.29 -28.32 -7.67
CA GLY A 130 18.58 -28.65 -8.27
C GLY A 130 18.81 -28.08 -9.68
N THR A 131 18.50 -26.81 -9.93
CA THR A 131 19.01 -26.14 -11.15
C THR A 131 19.14 -24.62 -10.96
N LEU A 132 20.28 -24.10 -11.37
CA LEU A 132 20.64 -22.68 -11.43
C LEU A 132 20.26 -22.11 -12.80
N TYR A 133 19.61 -20.95 -12.83
CA TYR A 133 19.77 -19.95 -13.89
C TYR A 133 20.16 -18.64 -13.23
#